data_AF-A0A2M7Z7Q9-F1
#
_entry.id   AF-A0A2M7Z7Q9-F1
#
_cell.length_a   1.000
_cell.length_b   1.000
_cell.length_c   1.000
_cell.angle_alpha   90.00
_cell.angle_beta   90.00
_cell.angle_gamma   90.00
#
_symmetry.space_group_name_H-M   'P 1'
#
loop_
_entity.id
_entity.type
_entity.pdbx_description
1 polymer ?
#
loop_
_entity_poly.entity_id
_entity_poly.type
_entity_poly.pdbx_seq_one_letter_code
_entity_poly.pdbx_strand_id
1 'polypeptide(L)' 'MTNTKDYVVLLHGFWRTSKSMKKLEKILNKDGYLVVNLDYPSRKEKIEDISNNYLKKVLLD' A
#
# COMPACT_ATOMS: atom_id res chain seq x y z
N MET A 1 -17.89 15.58 12.15
CA MET A 1 -18.04 15.42 10.69
C MET A 1 -16.91 14.52 10.22
N THR A 2 -17.19 13.24 9.95
CA THR A 2 -16.18 12.32 9.40
C THR A 2 -16.05 12.62 7.91
N ASN A 3 -14.97 13.30 7.54
CA ASN A 3 -14.62 13.51 6.15
C ASN A 3 -14.13 12.16 5.59
N THR A 4 -15.02 11.39 4.96
CA THR A 4 -14.69 10.08 4.38
C THR A 4 -13.86 10.31 3.12
N LYS A 5 -12.55 10.47 3.30
CA LYS A 5 -11.61 10.41 2.19
C LYS A 5 -11.46 8.94 1.79
N ASP A 6 -11.54 8.66 0.51
CA ASP A 6 -11.26 7.33 -0.01
C ASP A 6 -9.79 6.97 0.24
N TYR A 7 -9.57 5.73 0.67
CA TYR A 7 -8.23 5.19 0.90
C TYR A 7 -7.73 4.41 -0.31
N VAL A 8 -6.45 4.54 -0.62
CA VAL A 8 -5.79 3.75 -1.66
C VAL A 8 -4.56 3.05 -1.08
N VAL A 9 -4.58 1.72 -1.05
CA VAL A 9 -3.40 0.92 -0.68
C VAL A 9 -2.64 0.53 -1.93
N LEU A 10 -1.38 0.97 -2.03
CA LEU A 10 -0.51 0.65 -3.15
C LEU A 10 0.36 -0.56 -2.84
N LEU A 11 0.36 -1.52 -3.75
CA LEU A 11 1.19 -2.73 -3.69
C LEU A 11 2.19 -2.74 -4.85
N HIS A 12 3.44 -3.09 -4.58
CA HIS A 12 4.48 -3.14 -5.60
C HIS A 12 4.62 -4.54 -6.23
N GLY A 13 5.04 -4.63 -7.49
CA GLY A 13 5.22 -5.92 -8.15
C GLY A 13 6.36 -6.80 -7.57
N PHE A 14 6.50 -8.00 -8.15
CA PHE A 14 7.61 -8.92 -7.87
C PHE A 14 8.97 -8.24 -8.08
N TRP A 15 9.90 -8.46 -7.15
CA TRP A 15 11.25 -7.85 -7.14
C TRP A 15 11.28 -6.32 -6.96
N ARG A 16 10.15 -5.67 -6.67
CA ARG A 16 10.09 -4.22 -6.43
C ARG A 16 10.04 -3.90 -4.94
N THR A 17 10.02 -2.61 -4.64
CA THR A 17 9.76 -2.03 -3.32
C THR A 17 8.74 -0.90 -3.47
N SER A 18 8.21 -0.40 -2.36
CA SER A 18 7.29 0.76 -2.30
C SER A 18 7.82 2.00 -3.02
N LYS A 19 9.15 2.11 -3.18
CA LYS A 19 9.80 3.18 -3.98
C LYS A 19 9.27 3.26 -5.41
N SER A 20 8.92 2.11 -6.02
CA SER A 20 8.36 2.08 -7.37
C SER A 20 6.98 2.75 -7.47
N MET A 21 6.25 2.87 -6.35
CA MET A 21 4.91 3.44 -6.29
C MET A 21 4.89 4.91 -5.83
N LYS A 22 6.03 5.48 -5.41
CA LYS A 22 6.13 6.85 -4.86
C LYS A 22 5.57 7.95 -5.78
N LYS A 23 5.69 7.79 -7.10
CA LYS A 23 5.14 8.77 -8.05
C LYS A 23 3.61 8.77 -8.00
N LEU A 24 3.00 7.58 -7.97
CA LEU A 24 1.55 7.41 -7.93
C LEU A 24 0.98 7.89 -6.59
N GLU A 25 1.64 7.53 -5.48
CA GLU A 25 1.32 8.02 -4.14
C GLU A 25 1.23 9.55 -4.09
N LYS A 26 2.22 10.26 -4.65
CA LYS A 26 2.22 11.72 -4.69
C LYS A 26 1.06 12.32 -5.49
N ILE A 27 0.63 11.65 -6.56
CA ILE A 27 -0.48 12.13 -7.41
C ILE A 27 -1.80 11.92 -6.67
N LEU A 28 -2.05 10.70 -6.17
CA LEU A 28 -3.26 10.37 -5.44
C LEU A 28 -3.44 11.21 -4.16
N ASN A 29 -2.36 11.47 -3.42
CA ASN A 29 -2.41 12.38 -2.27
C ASN A 29 -2.79 13.81 -2.66
N LYS A 30 -2.32 14.29 -3.83
CA LYS A 30 -2.72 15.61 -4.35
C LYS A 30 -4.18 15.64 -4.79
N ASP A 31 -4.69 14.53 -5.30
CA ASP A 31 -6.08 14.36 -5.72
C ASP A 31 -7.04 14.14 -4.53
N GLY A 32 -6.53 14.10 -3.30
CA GLY A 32 -7.32 14.10 -2.07
C GLY A 32 -7.51 12.73 -1.40
N TYR A 33 -6.94 11.66 -1.97
CA TYR A 33 -6.97 10.32 -1.39
C TYR A 33 -6.06 10.20 -0.17
N LEU A 34 -6.38 9.26 0.72
CA LEU A 34 -5.48 8.82 1.79
C LEU A 34 -4.71 7.58 1.31
N VAL A 35 -3.43 7.77 0.98
CA VAL A 35 -2.64 6.71 0.34
C VAL A 35 -1.75 6.01 1.36
N VAL A 36 -1.77 4.67 1.35
CA VAL A 36 -0.80 3.82 2.06
C VAL A 36 0.11 3.14 1.04
N ASN A 37 1.38 3.54 1.00
CA ASN A 37 2.38 2.94 0.13
C ASN A 37 3.14 1.81 0.85
N LEU A 38 2.59 0.60 0.79
CA LEU A 38 3.05 -0.57 1.55
C LEU A 38 4.31 -1.19 0.92
N ASP A 39 5.31 -1.49 1.75
CA ASP A 39 6.48 -2.27 1.38
C ASP A 39 6.36 -3.70 1.94
N TYR A 40 6.78 -4.71 1.17
CA TYR A 40 6.76 -6.11 1.59
C TYR A 40 7.83 -6.97 0.89
N PRO A 41 8.28 -8.09 1.50
CA PRO A 41 9.38 -8.88 0.99
C PRO A 41 8.96 -9.82 -0.16
N SER A 42 8.63 -9.23 -1.33
CA SER A 42 8.12 -9.92 -2.53
C SER A 42 9.00 -11.05 -3.11
N ARG A 43 10.20 -11.27 -2.57
CA ARG A 43 11.18 -12.27 -3.01
C ARG A 43 11.43 -13.37 -1.98
N LYS A 44 10.88 -13.25 -0.77
CA LYS A 44 11.23 -14.09 0.39
C LYS A 44 10.03 -14.83 0.97
N GLU A 45 8.82 -14.35 0.73
CA GLU A 45 7.59 -14.86 1.34
C GLU A 45 6.56 -15.22 0.28
N LYS A 46 5.65 -16.14 0.64
CA LYS A 46 4.51 -16.51 -0.20
C LYS A 46 3.45 -15.40 -0.17
N ILE A 47 2.52 -15.45 -1.13
CA ILE A 47 1.45 -14.44 -1.24
C ILE A 47 0.57 -14.45 0.00
N GLU A 48 0.27 -15.62 0.55
CA GLU A 48 -0.55 -15.80 1.75
C GLU A 48 0.11 -15.17 2.97
N ASP A 49 1.42 -15.39 3.13
CA ASP A 49 2.21 -14.83 4.23
C ASP A 49 2.28 -13.30 4.11
N ILE A 50 2.55 -12.77 2.90
CA ILE A 50 2.57 -11.34 2.63
C ILE A 50 1.21 -10.70 2.96
N SER A 51 0.11 -11.32 2.51
CA SER A 51 -1.25 -10.85 2.75
C SER A 51 -1.57 -10.79 4.25
N ASN A 52 -1.24 -11.84 5.00
CA ASN A 52 -1.55 -11.93 6.43
C ASN A 52 -0.63 -11.04 7.29
N ASN A 53 0.65 -10.94 6.96
CA ASN A 53 1.65 -10.30 7.82
C ASN A 53 1.84 -8.81 7.54
N TYR A 54 1.50 -8.35 6.33
CA TYR A 54 1.71 -6.97 5.89
C TYR A 54 0.40 -6.28 5.53
N LEU A 55 -0.38 -6.85 4.60
CA LEU A 55 -1.59 -6.19 4.10
C LEU A 55 -2.70 -6.14 5.15
N LYS A 56 -2.94 -7.26 5.86
CA LYS A 56 -4.00 -7.34 6.88
C LYS A 56 -3.82 -6.32 8.01
N LYS A 57 -2.57 -5.99 8.39
CA LYS A 57 -2.30 -4.98 9.42
C LYS A 57 -2.79 -3.60 8.99
N VAL A 58 -2.49 -3.22 7.74
CA VAL A 58 -2.91 -1.94 7.16
C VAL A 58 -4.44 -1.79 7.07
N LEU A 59 -5.17 -2.89 6.83
CA LEU A 59 -6.63 -2.85 6.64
C LEU A 59 -7.42 -2.88 7.95
N LEU A 60 -6.79 -3.21 9.08
CA LEU A 60 -7.44 -3.33 10.39
C LEU A 60 -7.09 -2.20 11.36
N ASP A 61 -6.21 -1.29 10.94
CA ASP A 61 -5.88 -0.02 11.62
C ASP A 61 -6.87 1.09 11.25
#